data_AF-A0A970YM19-F1
#
_entry.id   AF-A0A970YM19-F1
#
_cell.length_a   1.000
_cell.length_b   1.000
_cell.length_c   1.000
_cell.angle_alpha   90.00
_cell.angle_beta   90.00
_cell.angle_gamma   90.00
#
_symmetry.space_group_name_H-M   'P 1'
#
loop_
_entity.id
_entity.type
_entity.pdbx_description
1 polymer ?
#
loop_
_entity_poly.entity_id
_entity_poly.type
_entity_poly.pdbx_seq_one_letter_code
_entity_poly.pdbx_strand_id
1 'polypeptide(L)'
;MKANETPHEMSLQEKAICLALTGRKPELPYPLKEVECADGTVQRIYQIPDADKAKVLADLYPMTDAPSIDDTLYDIHERREFKVRDFLVIRWCEGNLLASPYFPQSGGMLVDWIDPAKVEGNGTILDVKLTKDKRETSL
;
A
#
# COMPACT_ATOMS: atom_id res chain seq x y z
N MET A 1 -12.21 19.34 26.79
CA MET A 1 -11.13 18.43 26.33
C MET A 1 -11.78 17.36 25.48
N LYS A 2 -11.62 17.41 24.16
CA LYS A 2 -12.06 16.31 23.29
C LYS A 2 -11.05 15.17 23.43
N ALA A 3 -11.55 13.94 23.39
CA ALA A 3 -10.76 12.73 23.55
C ALA A 3 -9.54 12.73 22.61
N ASN A 4 -8.45 12.11 23.04
CA ASN A 4 -7.28 11.82 22.22
C ASN A 4 -7.74 10.97 21.01
N GLU A 5 -8.16 11.62 19.93
CA GLU A 5 -8.31 10.97 18.64
C GLU A 5 -6.89 10.63 18.19
N THR A 6 -6.58 9.33 18.15
CA THR A 6 -5.38 8.83 17.48
C THR A 6 -5.33 9.48 16.10
N PRO A 7 -4.21 10.09 15.68
CA PRO A 7 -4.11 10.67 14.35
C PRO A 7 -4.53 9.62 13.33
N HIS A 8 -5.53 9.95 12.51
CA HIS A 8 -5.88 9.12 11.38
C HIS A 8 -4.72 9.12 10.39
N GLU A 9 -4.30 7.94 9.95
CA GLU A 9 -3.34 7.81 8.85
C GLU A 9 -3.93 6.89 7.79
N MET A 10 -3.97 7.38 6.55
CA MET A 10 -4.40 6.64 5.38
C MET A 10 -3.67 5.30 5.26
N SER A 11 -4.47 4.24 5.16
CA SER A 11 -4.04 2.86 4.92
C SER A 11 -3.01 2.35 5.93
N LEU A 12 -3.16 2.72 7.20
CA LEU A 12 -2.22 2.34 8.25
C LEU A 12 -2.07 0.81 8.38
N GLN A 13 -3.17 0.06 8.34
CA GLN A 13 -3.14 -1.41 8.42
C GLN A 13 -2.44 -2.02 7.20
N GLU A 14 -2.80 -1.58 6.00
CA GLU A 14 -2.25 -2.08 4.74
C GLU A 14 -0.75 -1.76 4.64
N LYS A 15 -0.33 -0.53 4.99
CA LYS A 15 1.08 -0.15 5.10
C LYS A 15 1.84 -1.03 6.07
N ALA A 16 1.26 -1.34 7.23
CA ALA A 16 1.87 -2.22 8.21
C ALA A 16 2.04 -3.65 7.66
N ILE A 17 1.05 -4.17 6.93
CA ILE A 17 1.14 -5.48 6.26
C ILE A 17 2.21 -5.45 5.16
N CYS A 18 2.19 -4.45 4.28
CA CYS A 18 3.19 -4.29 3.22
C CYS A 18 4.61 -4.19 3.80
N LEU A 19 4.79 -3.47 4.90
CA LEU A 19 6.08 -3.37 5.59
C LEU A 19 6.50 -4.71 6.20
N ALA A 20 5.57 -5.47 6.78
CA ALA A 20 5.86 -6.81 7.30
C ALA A 20 6.28 -7.80 6.20
N LEU A 21 5.69 -7.69 5.00
CA LEU A 21 6.02 -8.52 3.85
C LEU A 21 7.36 -8.15 3.20
N THR A 22 7.64 -6.85 3.07
CA THR A 22 8.79 -6.35 2.30
C THR A 22 10.01 -6.01 3.15
N GLY A 23 9.81 -5.82 4.46
CA GLY A 23 10.84 -5.42 5.41
C GLY A 23 11.27 -3.95 5.29
N ARG A 24 12.04 -3.51 6.29
CA ARG A 24 12.72 -2.21 6.24
C ARG A 24 13.92 -2.29 5.31
N LYS A 25 14.10 -1.26 4.48
CA LYS A 25 15.18 -1.14 3.49
C LYS A 25 15.69 0.31 3.42
N PRO A 26 16.96 0.52 3.00
CA PRO A 26 17.46 1.86 2.68
C PRO A 26 16.58 2.60 1.67
N GLU A 27 16.69 3.93 1.64
CA GLU A 27 16.00 4.73 0.63
C GLU A 27 16.48 4.34 -0.77
N LEU A 28 15.54 4.32 -1.73
CA LEU A 28 15.88 4.14 -3.14
C LEU A 28 16.64 5.37 -3.67
N PRO A 29 17.48 5.23 -4.71
CA PRO A 29 18.26 6.31 -5.30
C PRO A 29 17.41 7.22 -6.22
N TYR A 30 16.18 7.55 -5.80
CA TYR A 30 15.25 8.39 -6.55
C TYR A 30 14.82 9.59 -5.69
N PRO A 31 14.53 10.75 -6.28
CA PRO A 31 13.99 11.89 -5.55
C PRO A 31 12.68 11.53 -4.85
N LEU A 32 12.47 12.10 -3.66
CA LEU A 32 11.20 12.00 -2.93
C LEU A 32 10.42 13.29 -3.07
N LYS A 33 9.12 13.16 -3.36
CA LYS A 33 8.17 14.24 -3.39
C LYS A 33 7.18 14.09 -2.23
N GLU A 34 6.92 15.19 -1.53
CA GLU A 34 5.82 15.26 -0.58
C GLU A 34 4.49 15.45 -1.32
N VAL A 35 3.52 14.60 -0.99
CA VAL A 35 2.20 14.57 -1.61
C VAL A 35 1.15 14.58 -0.51
N GLU A 36 0.33 15.63 -0.49
CA GLU A 36 -0.86 15.71 0.37
C GLU A 36 -1.92 14.72 -0.13
N CYS A 37 -2.39 13.85 0.76
CA CYS A 37 -3.40 12.84 0.48
C CYS A 37 -4.78 13.33 0.92
N ALA A 38 -5.84 12.66 0.45
CA ALA A 38 -7.22 13.05 0.71
C ALA A 38 -7.61 13.08 2.21
N ASP A 39 -6.90 12.34 3.06
CA ASP A 39 -7.09 12.36 4.52
C ASP A 39 -6.34 13.51 5.22
N GLY A 40 -5.68 14.38 4.46
CA GLY A 40 -4.88 15.51 4.96
C GLY A 40 -3.47 15.12 5.41
N THR A 41 -3.07 13.85 5.31
CA THR A 41 -1.70 13.44 5.61
C THR A 41 -0.77 13.74 4.44
N VAL A 42 0.50 14.03 4.74
CA VAL A 42 1.55 14.20 3.73
C VAL A 42 2.37 12.91 3.65
N GLN A 43 2.46 12.34 2.45
CA GLN A 43 3.18 11.11 2.18
C GLN A 43 4.37 11.39 1.27
N ARG A 44 5.50 10.72 1.52
CA ARG A 44 6.73 10.84 0.73
C ARG A 44 6.72 9.79 -0.38
N ILE A 45 6.64 10.20 -1.64
CA ILE A 45 6.51 9.31 -2.80
C ILE A 45 7.74 9.46 -3.71
N TYR A 46 8.32 8.34 -4.14
CA TYR A 46 9.48 8.35 -5.04
C TYR A 46 9.09 8.77 -6.46
N GLN A 47 9.91 9.64 -7.06
CA GLN A 47 9.84 10.02 -8.46
C GLN A 47 10.70 9.06 -9.29
N ILE A 48 10.13 7.90 -9.63
CA ILE A 48 10.82 6.84 -10.38
C ILE A 48 10.59 7.05 -11.88
N PRO A 49 11.66 7.15 -12.71
CA PRO A 49 11.53 7.23 -14.16
C PRO A 49 10.89 5.96 -14.76
N ASP A 50 10.12 6.11 -15.83
CA ASP A 50 9.44 4.99 -16.50
C ASP A 50 10.39 3.84 -16.89
N ALA A 51 11.61 4.18 -17.34
CA ALA A 51 12.63 3.20 -17.71
C ALA A 51 13.06 2.29 -16.55
N ASP A 52 12.91 2.76 -15.30
CA ASP A 52 13.32 2.04 -14.10
C ASP A 52 12.16 1.30 -13.42
N LYS A 53 10.91 1.62 -13.79
CA LYS A 53 9.70 1.09 -13.14
C LYS A 53 9.67 -0.44 -13.11
N ALA A 54 10.00 -1.09 -14.22
CA ALA A 54 10.02 -2.55 -14.31
C ALA A 54 11.03 -3.18 -13.33
N LYS A 55 12.22 -2.58 -13.22
CA LYS A 55 13.25 -3.03 -12.27
C LYS A 55 12.80 -2.82 -10.82
N VAL A 56 12.28 -1.63 -10.50
CA VAL A 56 11.83 -1.31 -9.14
C VAL A 56 10.68 -2.22 -8.71
N LEU A 57 9.75 -2.53 -9.62
CA LEU A 57 8.68 -3.50 -9.35
C LEU A 57 9.26 -4.87 -8.99
N ALA A 58 10.18 -5.40 -9.80
CA ALA A 58 10.81 -6.69 -9.55
C ALA A 58 11.59 -6.73 -8.22
N ASP A 59 12.26 -5.64 -7.84
CA ASP A 59 13.05 -5.55 -6.60
C ASP A 59 12.18 -5.44 -5.32
N LEU A 60 10.96 -4.91 -5.44
CA LEU A 60 10.08 -4.62 -4.30
C LEU A 60 8.90 -5.58 -4.16
N TYR A 61 8.49 -6.28 -5.22
CA TYR A 61 7.34 -7.18 -5.16
C TYR A 61 7.67 -8.40 -4.28
N PRO A 62 6.87 -8.69 -3.23
CA PRO A 62 7.19 -9.72 -2.25
C PRO A 62 6.79 -11.13 -2.67
N MET A 63 5.99 -11.30 -3.73
CA MET A 63 5.54 -12.62 -4.20
C MET A 63 6.36 -13.13 -5.39
N THR A 64 6.34 -14.44 -5.62
CA THR A 64 7.11 -15.12 -6.68
C THR A 64 6.64 -14.82 -8.11
N ASP A 65 5.37 -14.42 -8.24
CA ASP A 65 4.62 -14.20 -9.47
C ASP A 65 4.30 -12.72 -9.62
N ALA A 66 5.36 -11.90 -9.69
CA ALA A 66 5.23 -10.47 -9.91
C ALA A 66 4.55 -10.17 -11.26
N PRO A 67 3.63 -9.18 -11.32
CA PRO A 67 3.01 -8.76 -12.56
C PRO A 67 4.05 -8.12 -13.50
N SER A 68 3.80 -8.19 -14.80
CA SER A 68 4.54 -7.40 -15.79
C SER A 68 4.21 -5.92 -15.67
N ILE A 69 5.15 -5.07 -16.07
CA ILE A 69 4.95 -3.61 -16.04
C ILE A 69 3.84 -3.12 -16.99
N ASP A 70 3.52 -3.94 -17.98
CA ASP A 70 2.51 -3.66 -19.01
C ASP A 70 1.12 -4.24 -18.68
N ASP A 71 1.04 -5.06 -17.63
CA ASP A 71 -0.20 -5.68 -17.19
C ASP A 71 -1.21 -4.62 -16.73
N THR A 72 -2.48 -5.04 -16.71
CA THR A 72 -3.56 -4.31 -16.06
C THR A 72 -3.93 -5.06 -14.80
N LEU A 73 -3.96 -4.37 -13.67
CA LEU A 73 -4.46 -4.89 -12.40
C LEU A 73 -5.67 -4.10 -11.91
N TYR A 74 -6.38 -4.65 -10.95
CA TYR A 74 -7.51 -4.03 -10.29
C TYR A 74 -7.14 -3.65 -8.86
N ASP A 75 -7.40 -2.40 -8.49
CA ASP A 75 -7.30 -1.93 -7.11
C ASP A 75 -8.67 -2.08 -6.44
N ILE A 76 -8.79 -2.97 -5.46
CA ILE A 76 -10.06 -3.19 -4.74
C ILE A 76 -10.48 -2.02 -3.86
N HIS A 77 -9.53 -1.16 -3.48
CA HIS A 77 -9.77 -0.01 -2.63
C HIS A 77 -10.55 1.07 -3.40
N GLU A 78 -10.09 1.38 -4.63
CA GLU A 78 -10.76 2.32 -5.54
C GLU A 78 -11.83 1.64 -6.42
N ARG A 79 -11.85 0.30 -6.45
CA ARG A 79 -12.68 -0.50 -7.34
C ARG A 79 -12.45 -0.19 -8.81
N ARG A 80 -11.18 -0.06 -9.19
CA ARG A 80 -10.78 0.44 -10.52
C ARG A 80 -9.55 -0.27 -11.06
N GLU A 81 -9.56 -0.50 -12.36
CA GLU A 81 -8.38 -0.99 -13.09
C GLU A 81 -7.32 0.09 -13.28
N PHE A 82 -6.06 -0.31 -13.22
CA PHE A 82 -4.91 0.54 -13.53
C PHE A 82 -3.83 -0.23 -14.29
N LYS A 83 -2.98 0.50 -15.02
CA LYS A 83 -1.78 -0.08 -15.64
C LYS A 83 -0.67 -0.18 -14.61
N VAL A 84 -0.04 -1.35 -14.52
CA VAL A 84 0.98 -1.60 -13.48
C VAL A 84 2.07 -0.54 -13.51
N ARG A 85 2.55 -0.11 -14.69
CA ARG A 85 3.49 1.02 -14.86
C ARG A 85 3.18 2.30 -14.07
N ASP A 86 1.92 2.56 -13.77
CA ASP A 86 1.48 3.76 -13.07
C ASP A 86 1.63 3.65 -11.54
N PHE A 87 2.10 2.50 -11.02
CA PHE A 87 2.29 2.27 -9.59
C PHE A 87 3.14 3.35 -8.92
N LEU A 88 2.91 3.56 -7.62
CA LEU A 88 3.68 4.46 -6.78
C LEU A 88 4.54 3.67 -5.79
N VAL A 89 5.62 4.30 -5.30
CA VAL A 89 6.39 3.78 -4.17
C VAL A 89 6.42 4.82 -3.07
N ILE A 90 5.89 4.46 -1.92
CA ILE A 90 5.81 5.31 -0.73
C ILE A 90 7.00 4.98 0.18
N ARG A 91 7.66 6.03 0.70
CA ARG A 91 8.64 5.92 1.76
C ARG A 91 7.94 6.01 3.11
N TRP A 92 7.87 4.89 3.84
CA TRP A 92 7.15 4.81 5.11
C TRP A 92 7.83 3.88 6.11
N CYS A 93 8.04 4.32 7.36
CA CYS A 93 8.69 3.56 8.44
C CYS A 93 9.94 2.76 8.02
N GLU A 94 10.85 3.43 7.30
CA GLU A 94 12.05 2.84 6.72
C GLU A 94 11.81 1.72 5.69
N GLY A 95 10.61 1.58 5.15
CA GLY A 95 10.25 0.70 4.04
C GLY A 95 10.01 1.44 2.73
N ASN A 96 10.02 0.69 1.63
CA ASN A 96 9.69 1.16 0.28
C ASN A 96 8.47 0.36 -0.18
N LEU A 97 7.28 0.96 -0.07
CA LEU A 97 6.01 0.24 -0.20
C LEU A 97 5.40 0.50 -1.58
N LEU A 98 5.09 -0.57 -2.31
CA LEU A 98 4.31 -0.50 -3.55
C LEU A 98 2.87 -0.08 -3.23
N ALA A 99 2.36 0.87 -4.00
CA ALA A 99 1.02 1.43 -3.83
C ALA A 99 0.37 1.73 -5.18
N SER A 100 -0.96 1.67 -5.20
CA SER A 100 -1.78 2.00 -6.36
C SER A 100 -1.52 3.43 -6.85
N PRO A 101 -1.68 3.74 -8.15
CA PRO A 101 -1.74 5.12 -8.62
C PRO A 101 -2.80 5.97 -7.91
N TYR A 102 -3.83 5.33 -7.34
CA TYR A 102 -4.93 5.98 -6.62
C TYR A 102 -4.64 6.19 -5.12
N PHE A 103 -3.46 5.80 -4.64
CA PHE A 103 -3.09 5.93 -3.24
C PHE A 103 -3.33 7.34 -2.67
N PRO A 104 -2.95 8.45 -3.33
CA PRO A 104 -3.20 9.78 -2.76
C PRO A 104 -4.68 10.13 -2.55
N GLN A 105 -5.59 9.48 -3.29
CA GLN A 105 -7.03 9.75 -3.22
C GLN A 105 -7.74 8.85 -2.21
N SER A 106 -7.40 7.57 -2.18
CA SER A 106 -8.14 6.59 -1.39
C SER A 106 -7.26 5.67 -0.56
N GLY A 107 -5.99 5.49 -0.93
CA GLY A 107 -5.02 4.76 -0.13
C GLY A 107 -4.76 3.32 -0.58
N GLY A 108 -5.14 2.94 -1.80
CA GLY A 108 -4.87 1.59 -2.32
C GLY A 108 -3.38 1.21 -2.25
N MET A 109 -3.07 0.10 -1.58
CA MET A 109 -1.72 -0.44 -1.40
C MET A 109 -1.53 -1.70 -2.25
N LEU A 110 -0.30 -2.23 -2.31
CA LEU A 110 -0.01 -3.51 -2.97
C LEU A 110 -0.98 -4.65 -2.61
N VAL A 111 -1.38 -4.73 -1.34
CA VAL A 111 -2.29 -5.77 -0.84
C VAL A 111 -3.71 -5.68 -1.41
N ASP A 112 -4.05 -4.55 -2.01
CA ASP A 112 -5.34 -4.30 -2.67
C ASP A 112 -5.33 -4.70 -4.16
N TRP A 113 -4.17 -5.10 -4.69
CA TRP A 113 -4.03 -5.42 -6.11
C TRP A 113 -4.47 -6.85 -6.40
N ILE A 114 -5.41 -7.01 -7.32
CA ILE A 114 -5.85 -8.32 -7.81
C ILE A 114 -5.88 -8.36 -9.34
N ASP A 115 -5.79 -9.58 -9.86
CA ASP A 115 -6.06 -9.85 -11.28
C ASP A 115 -7.53 -9.49 -11.60
N PRO A 116 -7.80 -8.67 -12.64
CA PRO A 116 -9.16 -8.32 -13.03
C PRO A 116 -10.07 -9.54 -13.26
N ALA A 117 -9.52 -10.66 -13.75
CA ALA A 117 -10.28 -11.90 -13.93
C ALA A 117 -10.78 -12.52 -12.62
N LYS A 118 -10.20 -12.13 -11.48
CA LYS A 118 -10.59 -12.59 -10.14
C LYS A 118 -11.62 -11.68 -9.46
N VAL A 119 -11.94 -10.51 -10.06
CA VAL A 119 -12.92 -9.55 -9.51
C VAL A 119 -14.35 -10.15 -9.50
N GLU A 120 -14.66 -11.03 -10.45
CA GLU A 120 -15.95 -11.74 -10.52
C GLU A 120 -16.05 -12.93 -9.54
N GLY A 121 -14.99 -13.19 -8.76
CA GLY A 121 -14.99 -14.25 -7.75
C GLY A 121 -15.91 -13.90 -6.57
N ASN A 122 -16.82 -14.82 -6.21
CA ASN A 122 -17.64 -14.76 -4.99
C ASN A 122 -16.78 -14.89 -3.72
N GLY A 123 -15.98 -13.88 -3.41
CA GLY A 123 -15.24 -13.79 -2.16
C GLY A 123 -16.12 -13.26 -1.03
N THR A 124 -16.06 -13.89 0.15
CA THR A 124 -16.64 -13.32 1.37
C THR A 124 -15.68 -12.26 1.92
N ILE A 125 -16.13 -11.01 2.00
CA ILE A 125 -15.42 -9.96 2.73
C ILE A 125 -15.46 -10.33 4.22
N LEU A 126 -14.30 -10.62 4.80
CA LEU A 126 -14.16 -10.91 6.24
C LEU A 126 -13.63 -9.68 6.95
N ASP A 127 -14.52 -8.92 7.60
CA ASP A 127 -14.14 -7.89 8.56
C ASP A 127 -13.64 -8.56 9.86
N VAL A 128 -12.32 -8.79 9.94
CA VAL A 128 -11.71 -9.31 11.17
C VAL A 128 -11.44 -8.14 12.13
N LYS A 129 -12.37 -7.91 13.06
CA LYS A 129 -12.10 -7.05 14.22
C LYS A 129 -11.19 -7.78 15.19
N LEU A 130 -9.90 -7.42 15.19
CA LEU A 130 -8.96 -7.84 16.23
C LEU A 130 -9.32 -7.16 17.55
N THR A 131 -10.06 -7.86 18.42
CA THR A 131 -10.22 -7.44 19.81
C THR A 131 -8.97 -7.82 20.60
N LYS A 132 -8.29 -6.83 21.16
CA LYS A 132 -7.21 -7.07 22.14
C LYS A 132 -7.82 -7.74 23.36
N ASP A 133 -7.42 -8.99 23.61
CA ASP A 133 -7.72 -9.69 24.85
C ASP A 133 -7.09 -8.91 26.02
N LYS A 134 -7.93 -8.34 26.89
CA LYS A 134 -7.51 -7.88 28.21
C LYS A 134 -7.26 -9.12 29.04
N ARG A 135 -6.02 -9.61 29.09
CA ARG A 135 -5.62 -10.49 30.18
C ARG A 135 -5.65 -9.67 31.46
N GLU A 136 -6.66 -9.91 32.29
CA GLU A 136 -6.67 -9.46 33.68
C GLU A 136 -5.52 -10.16 34.41
N THR A 137 -4.47 -9.41 34.72
CA THR A 137 -3.59 -9.74 35.83
C THR A 137 -4.39 -9.54 37.11
N SER A 138 -4.92 -10.64 37.67
CA SER A 138 -5.26 -10.68 39.09
C SER A 138 -3.99 -10.72 39.92
N LEU A 139 -4.03 -9.93 40.99
CA LEU A 139 -2.99 -9.67 42.01
C LEU A 139 -2.41 -10.93 42.66
#